data_AF-A0A9E6UYS1-F1
#
_entry.id   AF-A0A9E6UYS1-F1
#
_cell.length_a   1.000
_cell.length_b   1.000
_cell.length_c   1.000
_cell.angle_alpha   90.00
_cell.angle_beta   90.00
_cell.angle_gamma   90.00
#
_symmetry.space_group_name_H-M   'P 1'
#
loop_
_entity.id
_entity.type
_entity.pdbx_description
1 polymer ?
#
loop_
_entity_poly.entity_id
_entity_poly.type
_entity_poly.pdbx_seq_one_letter_code
_entity_poly.pdbx_strand_id
1 'polypeptide(L)'
;MKLSKTPLCFFVVYLTCNILSPTVLAQSYSRDRTWQTSQRFQPPVDQRNNPDTIGAATRFKPPADDKENPETIGAATRGSSCLNQQAITPLLPNSQSGITVVKNPTLFWNIPKSTAKTAEFILLTNNPQNKDDQKVVYKTILNLPEQSGIVSLTLPEKEINLEANSSYRWYLTIICDPDDSSRNPFVEGVVKRIPKELPLLNVGEKNNLLQQASSYAQAGIWYDALTSLVTLRCQKPNDPVVKAHWQQFLDSAELNQMESEPILNFCMQESTTKN
;
A
#
# COMPACT_ATOMS: atom_id res chain seq x y z
N MET A 1 -96.83 -57.23 28.12
CA MET A 1 -96.39 -55.91 28.64
C MET A 1 -96.61 -54.86 27.57
N LYS A 2 -97.23 -53.74 27.94
CA LYS A 2 -97.79 -52.69 27.06
C LYS A 2 -96.71 -51.73 26.49
N LEU A 3 -96.96 -51.30 25.25
CA LEU A 3 -96.83 -49.96 24.63
C LEU A 3 -95.50 -49.20 24.70
N SER A 4 -95.01 -48.72 23.55
CA SER A 4 -95.24 -47.33 23.10
C SER A 4 -94.41 -46.98 21.85
N LYS A 5 -95.02 -46.19 20.96
CA LYS A 5 -94.47 -45.61 19.72
C LYS A 5 -93.51 -44.46 20.02
N THR A 6 -92.52 -44.24 19.15
CA THR A 6 -92.07 -42.89 18.72
C THR A 6 -91.18 -42.97 17.47
N PRO A 7 -91.33 -42.05 16.49
CA PRO A 7 -90.45 -41.96 15.33
C PRO A 7 -89.26 -41.02 15.62
N LEU A 8 -88.08 -41.35 15.09
CA LEU A 8 -86.88 -40.53 15.24
C LEU A 8 -86.59 -39.79 13.92
N CYS A 9 -86.88 -38.49 13.88
CA CYS A 9 -86.31 -37.57 12.90
C CYS A 9 -85.01 -37.01 13.48
N PHE A 10 -83.88 -37.11 12.77
CA PHE A 10 -82.74 -36.23 13.00
C PHE A 10 -82.12 -35.77 11.68
N PHE A 11 -81.88 -34.47 11.67
CA PHE A 11 -81.54 -33.58 10.57
C PHE A 11 -80.12 -33.81 10.03
N VAL A 12 -79.97 -33.75 8.71
CA VAL A 12 -78.69 -33.58 8.02
C VAL A 12 -78.38 -32.08 7.99
N VAL A 13 -77.32 -31.66 8.70
CA VAL A 13 -76.83 -30.28 8.68
C VAL A 13 -75.86 -30.15 7.50
N TYR A 14 -76.24 -29.37 6.49
CA TYR A 14 -75.34 -28.96 5.41
C TYR A 14 -74.53 -27.74 5.87
N LEU A 15 -73.21 -27.91 5.98
CA LEU A 15 -72.28 -26.81 6.25
C LEU A 15 -71.91 -26.14 4.92
N THR A 16 -72.52 -24.99 4.60
CA THR A 16 -72.13 -24.18 3.45
C THR A 16 -70.85 -23.40 3.78
N CYS A 17 -69.77 -23.69 3.06
CA CYS A 17 -68.51 -22.95 3.13
C CYS A 17 -68.63 -21.63 2.34
N ASN A 18 -68.78 -20.50 3.04
CA ASN A 18 -68.67 -19.18 2.43
C ASN A 18 -67.19 -18.81 2.29
N ILE A 19 -66.69 -18.75 1.06
CA ILE A 19 -65.34 -18.25 0.75
C ILE A 19 -65.45 -16.72 0.62
N LEU A 20 -64.97 -15.97 1.62
CA LEU A 20 -64.68 -14.55 1.47
C LEU A 20 -63.31 -14.39 0.80
N SER A 21 -63.30 -13.92 -0.44
CA SER A 21 -62.08 -13.44 -1.10
C SER A 21 -61.77 -12.01 -0.62
N PRO A 22 -60.55 -11.70 -0.13
CA PRO A 22 -60.19 -10.33 0.16
C PRO A 22 -59.89 -9.57 -1.15
N THR A 23 -60.59 -8.46 -1.37
CA THR A 23 -60.30 -7.49 -2.41
C THR A 23 -59.11 -6.63 -1.99
N VAL A 24 -57.98 -6.77 -2.70
CA VAL A 24 -56.81 -5.90 -2.53
C VAL A 24 -57.05 -4.62 -3.35
N LEU A 25 -57.20 -3.47 -2.67
CA LEU A 25 -57.20 -2.17 -3.33
C LEU A 25 -55.75 -1.74 -3.58
N ALA A 26 -55.30 -1.81 -4.84
CA ALA A 26 -54.04 -1.23 -5.28
C ALA A 26 -54.16 0.30 -5.31
N GLN A 27 -53.44 0.99 -4.43
CA GLN A 27 -53.27 2.44 -4.53
C GLN A 27 -52.14 2.75 -5.52
N SER A 28 -52.47 3.43 -6.62
CA SER A 28 -51.50 3.91 -7.60
C SER A 28 -50.77 5.15 -7.07
N TYR A 29 -49.49 4.99 -6.71
CA TYR A 29 -48.61 6.11 -6.42
C TYR A 29 -48.19 6.78 -7.74
N SER A 30 -48.34 8.11 -7.83
CA SER A 30 -47.83 8.92 -8.94
C SER A 30 -46.30 8.89 -8.95
N ARG A 31 -45.69 8.33 -9.99
CA ARG A 31 -44.25 8.45 -10.26
C ARG A 31 -43.99 9.83 -10.84
N ASP A 32 -43.39 10.71 -10.05
CA ASP A 32 -42.81 11.94 -10.59
C ASP A 32 -41.63 11.60 -11.49
N ARG A 33 -41.77 11.95 -12.77
CA ARG A 33 -40.71 11.89 -13.77
C ARG A 33 -39.76 13.06 -13.53
N THR A 34 -38.52 12.78 -13.14
CA THR A 34 -37.42 13.76 -13.17
C THR A 34 -36.26 13.26 -14.01
N TRP A 35 -36.35 13.47 -15.33
CA TRP A 35 -35.19 13.38 -16.24
C TRP A 35 -35.12 14.62 -17.13
N GLN A 36 -34.52 15.68 -16.58
CA GLN A 36 -33.89 16.82 -17.26
C GLN A 36 -32.81 17.28 -16.27
N THR A 37 -31.51 17.14 -16.48
CA THR A 37 -30.71 17.81 -17.49
C THR A 37 -29.30 17.23 -17.39
N SER A 38 -28.67 16.88 -18.51
CA SER A 38 -27.23 16.66 -18.60
C SER A 38 -26.50 17.99 -18.37
N GLN A 39 -26.26 18.35 -17.11
CA GLN A 39 -25.28 19.38 -16.79
C GLN A 39 -23.91 18.71 -16.87
N ARG A 40 -23.13 19.05 -17.91
CA ARG A 40 -21.70 18.74 -17.92
C ARG A 40 -21.13 19.32 -16.62
N PHE A 41 -20.63 18.46 -15.76
CA PHE A 41 -19.93 18.88 -14.56
C PHE A 41 -18.73 19.75 -14.98
N GLN A 42 -18.83 21.06 -14.77
CA GLN A 42 -17.67 21.94 -14.73
C GLN A 42 -17.25 22.05 -13.27
N PRO A 43 -16.08 21.54 -12.88
CA PRO A 43 -15.62 21.67 -11.51
C PRO A 43 -15.47 23.16 -11.15
N PRO A 44 -15.83 23.57 -9.93
CA PRO A 44 -15.61 24.93 -9.47
C PRO A 44 -14.13 25.29 -9.56
N VAL A 45 -13.82 26.48 -10.06
CA VAL A 45 -12.48 27.05 -9.98
C VAL A 45 -12.15 27.25 -8.51
N ASP A 46 -11.19 26.48 -8.01
CA ASP A 46 -10.78 26.50 -6.61
C ASP A 46 -10.08 27.81 -6.28
N GLN A 47 -10.86 28.70 -5.65
CA GLN A 47 -10.36 29.81 -4.86
C GLN A 47 -10.93 29.65 -3.45
N ARG A 48 -10.24 28.91 -2.58
CA ARG A 48 -9.88 29.32 -1.20
C ARG A 48 -9.30 28.16 -0.38
N ASN A 49 -8.14 28.43 0.23
CA ASN A 49 -7.55 27.76 1.40
C ASN A 49 -8.51 26.82 2.16
N ASN A 50 -8.42 25.52 1.87
CA ASN A 50 -9.14 24.49 2.63
C ASN A 50 -8.33 24.15 3.89
N PRO A 51 -8.92 24.17 5.10
CA PRO A 51 -8.25 23.61 6.27
C PRO A 51 -8.00 22.12 6.09
N ASP A 52 -6.88 21.62 6.65
CA ASP A 52 -6.44 20.23 6.60
C ASP A 52 -7.57 19.27 6.99
N THR A 53 -8.27 18.76 5.97
CA THR A 53 -9.31 17.77 6.16
C THR A 53 -8.62 16.43 6.32
N ILE A 54 -8.86 15.76 7.45
CA ILE A 54 -8.58 14.33 7.62
C ILE A 54 -9.38 13.60 6.53
N GLY A 55 -8.74 13.36 5.38
CA GLY A 55 -9.43 13.06 4.12
C GLY A 55 -8.65 13.47 2.87
N ALA A 56 -7.59 14.29 3.00
CA ALA A 56 -6.58 14.42 1.96
C ALA A 56 -5.73 13.13 1.87
N ALA A 57 -6.32 12.10 1.27
CA ALA A 57 -5.76 11.26 0.23
C ALA A 57 -4.20 11.33 0.13
N THR A 58 -3.46 10.34 0.65
CA THR A 58 -1.97 10.32 0.70
C THR A 58 -1.36 10.15 -0.69
N ARG A 59 -1.43 11.19 -1.51
CA ARG A 59 -0.74 11.24 -2.79
C ARG A 59 0.71 11.67 -2.57
N PHE A 60 1.66 10.91 -3.09
CA PHE A 60 3.03 11.38 -3.16
C PHE A 60 3.15 12.54 -4.14
N LYS A 61 3.88 13.59 -3.73
CA LYS A 61 4.25 14.69 -4.60
C LYS A 61 5.77 14.68 -4.75
N PRO A 62 6.31 14.31 -5.93
CA PRO A 62 7.74 14.36 -6.19
C PRO A 62 8.31 15.77 -5.92
N PRO A 63 9.52 15.89 -5.34
CA PRO A 63 10.22 17.17 -5.23
C PRO A 63 10.35 17.88 -6.58
N ALA A 64 10.35 19.21 -6.58
CA ALA A 64 10.37 20.02 -7.81
C ALA A 64 11.64 19.84 -8.67
N ASP A 65 12.72 19.31 -8.09
CA ASP A 65 14.01 19.10 -8.75
C ASP A 65 14.13 17.76 -9.52
N ASP A 66 13.09 16.89 -9.52
CA ASP A 66 13.09 15.60 -10.25
C ASP A 66 12.97 15.76 -11.78
N LYS A 67 13.41 16.89 -12.36
CA LYS A 67 13.56 17.09 -13.81
C LYS A 67 14.82 16.45 -14.39
N GLU A 68 15.65 15.84 -13.55
CA GLU A 68 16.80 15.09 -14.02
C GLU A 68 16.30 13.78 -14.65
N ASN A 69 16.56 13.65 -15.95
CA ASN A 69 16.13 12.55 -16.80
C ASN A 69 16.39 11.22 -16.07
N PRO A 70 15.39 10.34 -15.84
CA PRO A 70 15.63 9.10 -15.13
C PRO A 70 16.74 8.35 -15.87
N GLU A 71 17.88 8.17 -15.20
CA GLU A 71 18.94 7.34 -15.76
C GLU A 71 18.31 5.98 -16.07
N THR A 72 18.49 5.52 -17.31
CA THR A 72 17.98 4.23 -17.74
C THR A 72 18.80 3.16 -17.03
N ILE A 73 18.37 2.86 -15.82
CA ILE A 73 18.99 1.88 -14.95
C ILE A 73 18.57 0.50 -15.45
N GLY A 74 19.57 -0.32 -15.79
CA GLY A 74 19.35 -1.62 -16.38
C GLY A 74 18.62 -2.54 -15.41
N ALA A 75 17.35 -2.83 -15.67
CA ALA A 75 16.72 -4.06 -15.25
C ALA A 75 17.36 -5.21 -16.05
N ALA A 76 18.60 -5.58 -15.71
CA ALA A 76 19.31 -6.64 -16.38
C ALA A 76 18.72 -7.99 -15.94
N THR A 77 17.65 -8.42 -16.60
CA THR A 77 17.11 -9.78 -16.50
C THR A 77 18.00 -10.75 -17.28
N ARG A 78 19.30 -10.83 -16.95
CA ARG A 78 20.21 -11.78 -17.58
C ARG A 78 20.38 -13.01 -16.70
N GLY A 79 19.41 -13.92 -16.84
CA GLY A 79 19.63 -15.35 -16.71
C GLY A 79 19.98 -15.87 -15.32
N SER A 80 19.01 -15.91 -14.43
CA SER A 80 19.05 -16.83 -13.29
C SER A 80 17.71 -17.54 -13.12
N SER A 81 17.77 -18.86 -12.95
CA SER A 81 16.62 -19.75 -12.87
C SER A 81 15.76 -19.52 -11.63
N CYS A 82 16.31 -18.86 -10.60
CA CYS A 82 15.70 -18.89 -9.28
C CYS A 82 14.44 -18.02 -9.14
N LEU A 83 14.21 -17.03 -10.03
CA LEU A 83 13.04 -16.13 -10.00
C LEU A 83 11.96 -16.46 -11.05
N ASN A 84 12.06 -17.57 -11.78
CA ASN A 84 11.07 -17.97 -12.80
C ASN A 84 10.71 -16.85 -13.81
N GLN A 85 11.70 -16.07 -14.25
CA GLN A 85 11.54 -14.93 -15.17
C GLN A 85 10.72 -13.74 -14.62
N GLN A 86 10.39 -13.73 -13.32
CA GLN A 86 9.79 -12.58 -12.67
C GLN A 86 10.87 -11.61 -12.19
N ALA A 87 10.53 -10.33 -12.15
CA ALA A 87 11.44 -9.28 -11.73
C ALA A 87 11.22 -8.92 -10.25
N ILE A 88 12.31 -8.55 -9.58
CA ILE A 88 12.27 -7.87 -8.28
C ILE A 88 11.69 -6.47 -8.52
N THR A 89 10.77 -6.02 -7.68
CA THR A 89 10.22 -4.66 -7.80
C THR A 89 10.61 -3.84 -6.57
N PRO A 90 11.48 -2.82 -6.70
CA PRO A 90 11.72 -1.91 -5.60
C PRO A 90 10.50 -1.02 -5.39
N LEU A 91 10.12 -0.77 -4.13
CA LEU A 91 9.02 0.15 -3.82
C LEU A 91 9.56 1.58 -3.81
N LEU A 92 9.87 2.07 -5.01
CA LEU A 92 10.35 3.41 -5.30
C LEU A 92 9.45 4.10 -6.33
N PRO A 93 9.43 5.45 -6.36
CA PRO A 93 8.81 6.16 -7.47
C PRO A 93 9.57 5.86 -8.77
N ASN A 94 8.95 6.17 -9.90
CA ASN A 94 9.53 5.96 -11.25
C ASN A 94 10.90 6.59 -11.47
N SER A 95 11.26 7.64 -10.72
CA SER A 95 12.59 8.24 -10.74
C SER A 95 13.68 7.34 -10.12
N GLN A 96 13.31 6.22 -9.50
CA GLN A 96 14.20 5.30 -8.76
C GLN A 96 15.01 6.00 -7.66
N SER A 97 14.50 7.13 -7.17
CA SER A 97 15.14 7.97 -6.17
C SER A 97 14.10 8.44 -5.15
N GLY A 98 14.50 8.50 -3.89
CA GLY A 98 13.63 8.98 -2.82
C GLY A 98 14.39 9.77 -1.75
N ILE A 99 13.64 10.55 -1.00
CA ILE A 99 14.15 11.36 0.11
C ILE A 99 13.77 10.72 1.44
N THR A 100 14.69 10.84 2.42
CA THR A 100 14.46 10.50 3.82
C THR A 100 14.84 11.65 4.75
N VAL A 101 14.15 11.80 5.88
CA VAL A 101 14.58 12.68 6.99
C VAL A 101 15.22 11.91 8.15
N VAL A 102 15.04 10.59 8.19
CA VAL A 102 15.66 9.73 9.21
C VAL A 102 17.08 9.32 8.82
N LYS A 103 17.93 9.14 9.85
CA LYS A 103 19.33 8.67 9.71
C LYS A 103 19.41 7.23 9.17
N ASN A 104 18.39 6.43 9.48
CA ASN A 104 18.34 4.99 9.28
C ASN A 104 17.02 4.61 8.59
N PRO A 105 16.84 4.98 7.31
CA PRO A 105 15.62 4.65 6.58
C PRO A 105 15.39 3.15 6.48
N THR A 106 14.12 2.78 6.29
CA THR A 106 13.74 1.44 5.87
C THR A 106 13.52 1.43 4.36
N LEU A 107 14.10 0.43 3.71
CA LEU A 107 13.95 0.18 2.28
C LEU A 107 13.04 -1.04 2.08
N PHE A 108 12.26 -1.05 0.99
CA PHE A 108 11.26 -2.07 0.70
C PHE A 108 11.35 -2.57 -0.74
N TRP A 109 11.20 -3.89 -0.92
CA TRP A 109 11.20 -4.55 -2.22
C TRP A 109 10.15 -5.65 -2.24
N ASN A 110 9.45 -5.80 -3.35
CA ASN A 110 8.67 -7.00 -3.61
C ASN A 110 9.55 -8.05 -4.28
N ILE A 111 9.67 -9.19 -3.62
CA ILE A 111 10.43 -10.34 -4.12
C ILE A 111 9.41 -11.36 -4.65
N PRO A 112 9.47 -11.71 -5.95
CA PRO A 112 8.63 -12.76 -6.49
C PRO A 112 9.00 -14.12 -5.88
N LYS A 113 8.21 -15.15 -6.15
CA LYS A 113 8.52 -16.51 -5.71
C LYS A 113 9.91 -16.93 -6.18
N SER A 114 10.79 -17.21 -5.23
CA SER A 114 12.21 -17.51 -5.47
C SER A 114 12.62 -18.83 -4.82
N THR A 115 13.58 -19.55 -5.45
CA THR A 115 14.28 -20.66 -4.78
C THR A 115 15.55 -20.22 -4.06
N ALA A 116 16.02 -18.98 -4.27
CA ALA A 116 17.15 -18.43 -3.53
C ALA A 116 16.80 -18.26 -2.05
N LYS A 117 17.79 -18.47 -1.18
CA LYS A 117 17.64 -18.33 0.27
C LYS A 117 18.13 -16.99 0.80
N THR A 118 18.97 -16.29 0.04
CA THR A 118 19.60 -15.05 0.48
C THR A 118 19.64 -13.99 -0.61
N ALA A 119 19.72 -12.75 -0.17
CA ALA A 119 20.01 -11.59 -0.99
C ALA A 119 21.18 -10.80 -0.38
N GLU A 120 21.98 -10.17 -1.22
CA GLU A 120 23.01 -9.25 -0.80
C GLU A 120 22.51 -7.81 -0.97
N PHE A 121 22.65 -7.02 0.09
CA PHE A 121 22.41 -5.58 0.06
C PHE A 121 23.73 -4.83 0.16
N ILE A 122 23.95 -3.87 -0.74
CA ILE A 122 25.10 -2.97 -0.73
C ILE A 122 24.58 -1.53 -0.77
N LEU A 123 25.17 -0.66 0.05
CA LEU A 123 24.97 0.78 0.03
C LEU A 123 26.31 1.46 -0.30
N LEU A 124 26.29 2.33 -1.30
CA LEU A 124 27.42 3.12 -1.77
C LEU A 124 27.16 4.61 -1.54
N THR A 125 28.21 5.40 -1.35
CA THR A 125 28.14 6.85 -1.56
C THR A 125 27.68 7.14 -3.00
N ASN A 126 26.89 8.18 -3.21
CA ASN A 126 26.45 8.60 -4.54
C ASN A 126 26.72 10.08 -4.72
N ASN A 127 27.80 10.42 -5.44
CA ASN A 127 28.12 11.78 -5.82
C ASN A 127 27.67 12.03 -7.27
N PRO A 128 26.63 12.83 -7.52
CA PRO A 128 26.17 13.14 -8.88
C PRO A 128 27.25 13.79 -9.75
N GLN A 129 28.21 14.50 -9.14
CA GLN A 129 29.27 15.20 -9.85
C GLN A 129 30.47 14.31 -10.18
N ASN A 130 30.64 13.19 -9.47
CA ASN A 130 31.72 12.24 -9.73
C ASN A 130 31.25 10.80 -9.47
N LYS A 131 30.85 10.12 -10.55
CA LYS A 131 30.33 8.75 -10.48
C LYS A 131 31.39 7.71 -10.11
N ASP A 132 32.68 8.02 -10.24
CA ASP A 132 33.76 7.12 -9.91
C ASP A 132 34.12 7.13 -8.41
N ASP A 133 33.57 8.09 -7.64
CA ASP A 133 33.80 8.23 -6.18
C ASP A 133 32.86 7.35 -5.32
N GLN A 134 32.26 6.30 -5.90
CA GLN A 134 31.40 5.39 -5.16
C GLN A 134 32.22 4.51 -4.21
N LYS A 135 31.90 4.59 -2.91
CA LYS A 135 32.51 3.79 -1.84
C LYS A 135 31.44 3.01 -1.11
N VAL A 136 31.72 1.73 -0.82
CA VAL A 136 30.84 0.91 0.01
C VAL A 136 30.82 1.47 1.43
N VAL A 137 29.63 1.87 1.90
CA VAL A 137 29.42 2.36 3.26
C VAL A 137 28.66 1.37 4.13
N TYR A 138 27.92 0.44 3.53
CA TYR A 138 27.24 -0.63 4.24
C TYR A 138 27.03 -1.83 3.32
N LYS A 139 27.16 -3.04 3.87
CA LYS A 139 26.92 -4.30 3.15
C LYS A 139 26.38 -5.35 4.11
N THR A 140 25.36 -6.09 3.70
CA THR A 140 24.80 -7.18 4.51
C THR A 140 24.14 -8.26 3.66
N ILE A 141 23.89 -9.42 4.26
CA ILE A 141 23.13 -10.53 3.67
C ILE A 141 21.77 -10.62 4.35
N LEU A 142 20.71 -10.63 3.54
CA LEU A 142 19.33 -10.79 3.98
C LEU A 142 18.89 -12.23 3.73
N ASN A 143 18.21 -12.83 4.71
CA ASN A 143 17.50 -14.08 4.51
C ASN A 143 16.19 -13.80 3.78
N LEU A 144 15.96 -14.50 2.67
CA LEU A 144 14.74 -14.37 1.90
C LEU A 144 13.67 -15.35 2.40
N PRO A 145 12.42 -14.90 2.59
CA PRO A 145 11.32 -15.79 2.87
C PRO A 145 11.02 -16.67 1.65
N GLU A 146 10.48 -17.87 1.89
CA GLU A 146 10.05 -18.76 0.79
C GLU A 146 8.79 -18.25 0.08
N GLN A 147 8.01 -17.42 0.77
CA GLN A 147 6.81 -16.78 0.25
C GLN A 147 7.16 -15.52 -0.54
N SER A 148 6.48 -15.32 -1.67
CA SER A 148 6.51 -14.06 -2.44
C SER A 148 5.88 -12.91 -1.64
N GLY A 149 6.46 -11.72 -1.73
CA GLY A 149 5.89 -10.52 -1.14
C GLY A 149 6.90 -9.42 -0.83
N ILE A 150 6.45 -8.43 -0.06
CA ILE A 150 7.23 -7.26 0.31
C ILE A 150 8.16 -7.60 1.48
N VAL A 151 9.45 -7.47 1.24
CA VAL A 151 10.53 -7.57 2.22
C VAL A 151 11.14 -6.20 2.48
N SER A 152 11.71 -6.03 3.67
CA SER A 152 12.30 -4.77 4.10
C SER A 152 13.71 -4.93 4.66
N LEU A 153 14.47 -3.83 4.63
CA LEU A 153 15.71 -3.67 5.39
C LEU A 153 15.72 -2.28 6.04
N THR A 154 15.74 -2.24 7.36
CA THR A 154 16.03 -1.02 8.12
C THR A 154 17.53 -0.93 8.32
N LEU A 155 18.15 0.19 7.93
CA LEU A 155 19.59 0.37 8.13
C LEU A 155 19.92 0.36 9.64
N PRO A 156 20.88 -0.45 10.12
CA PRO A 156 21.14 -0.57 11.54
C PRO A 156 21.85 0.66 12.11
N GLU A 157 21.23 1.32 13.10
CA GLU A 157 21.72 2.56 13.75
C GLU A 157 23.14 2.44 14.30
N LYS A 158 23.53 1.23 14.73
CA LYS A 158 24.86 0.95 15.30
C LYS A 158 25.97 0.84 14.26
N GLU A 159 25.66 0.61 12.98
CA GLU A 159 26.67 0.34 11.94
C GLU A 159 26.73 1.45 10.89
N ILE A 160 25.59 2.02 10.51
CA ILE A 160 25.52 3.05 9.48
C ILE A 160 24.50 4.12 9.85
N ASN A 161 24.88 5.38 9.71
CA ASN A 161 23.99 6.53 9.81
C ASN A 161 24.19 7.37 8.56
N LEU A 162 23.16 7.53 7.73
CA LEU A 162 23.25 8.36 6.55
C LEU A 162 23.53 9.80 6.99
N GLU A 163 24.40 10.53 6.30
CA GLU A 163 24.69 11.93 6.60
C GLU A 163 23.62 12.85 6.01
N ALA A 164 23.32 13.97 6.68
CA ALA A 164 22.36 14.92 6.15
C ALA A 164 22.94 15.63 4.93
N ASN A 165 22.10 15.92 3.94
CA ASN A 165 22.46 16.46 2.63
C ASN A 165 23.32 15.53 1.76
N SER A 166 23.41 14.25 2.11
CA SER A 166 24.15 13.25 1.34
C SER A 166 23.22 12.30 0.58
N SER A 167 23.68 11.82 -0.57
CA SER A 167 22.99 10.84 -1.42
C SER A 167 23.76 9.53 -1.41
N TYR A 168 23.01 8.42 -1.41
CA TYR A 168 23.53 7.07 -1.41
C TYR A 168 22.79 6.24 -2.44
N ARG A 169 23.52 5.33 -3.09
CA ARG A 169 22.97 4.38 -4.05
C ARG A 169 23.01 3.00 -3.42
N TRP A 170 21.89 2.30 -3.47
CA TRP A 170 21.81 0.95 -2.94
C TRP A 170 21.58 -0.05 -4.07
N TYR A 171 22.03 -1.28 -3.85
CA TYR A 171 21.80 -2.45 -4.68
C TYR A 171 21.23 -3.57 -3.83
N LEU A 172 20.23 -4.27 -4.36
CA LEU A 172 19.75 -5.53 -3.82
C LEU A 172 19.92 -6.61 -4.88
N THR A 173 20.77 -7.60 -4.59
CA THR A 173 21.10 -8.71 -5.50
C THR A 173 20.60 -10.02 -4.91
N ILE A 174 19.74 -10.75 -5.62
CA ILE A 174 19.29 -12.08 -5.18
C ILE A 174 20.36 -13.10 -5.51
N ILE A 175 20.81 -13.88 -4.53
CA ILE A 175 21.88 -14.86 -4.74
C ILE A 175 21.27 -16.15 -5.28
N CYS A 176 21.10 -16.23 -6.61
CA CYS A 176 20.69 -17.45 -7.29
C CYS A 176 21.88 -18.39 -7.52
N ASP A 177 23.03 -17.83 -7.86
CA ASP A 177 24.30 -18.52 -8.07
C ASP A 177 25.39 -17.87 -7.19
N PRO A 178 25.84 -18.53 -6.10
CA PRO A 178 26.90 -18.01 -5.25
C PRO A 178 28.28 -17.96 -5.91
N ASP A 179 28.51 -18.78 -6.94
CA ASP A 179 29.82 -18.92 -7.60
C ASP A 179 30.00 -17.92 -8.75
N ASP A 180 28.90 -17.42 -9.32
CA ASP A 180 28.89 -16.42 -10.40
C ASP A 180 27.86 -15.32 -10.15
N SER A 181 28.30 -14.24 -9.50
CA SER A 181 27.46 -13.08 -9.20
C SER A 181 27.01 -12.28 -10.43
N SER A 182 27.66 -12.45 -11.59
CA SER A 182 27.32 -11.69 -12.80
C SER A 182 25.96 -12.06 -13.39
N ARG A 183 25.43 -13.23 -13.01
CA ARG A 183 24.12 -13.75 -13.43
C ARG A 183 23.02 -13.51 -12.41
N ASN A 184 23.37 -13.01 -11.22
CA ASN A 184 22.41 -12.78 -10.17
C ASN A 184 21.54 -11.55 -10.51
N PRO A 185 20.20 -11.66 -10.40
CA PRO A 185 19.32 -10.57 -10.70
C PRO A 185 19.42 -9.54 -9.57
N PHE A 186 19.47 -8.27 -9.95
CA PHE A 186 19.57 -7.17 -9.00
C PHE A 186 18.65 -6.02 -9.38
N VAL A 187 18.34 -5.20 -8.39
CA VAL A 187 17.69 -3.90 -8.54
C VAL A 187 18.49 -2.87 -7.76
N GLU A 188 18.35 -1.62 -8.14
CA GLU A 188 19.03 -0.51 -7.49
C GLU A 188 18.09 0.68 -7.27
N GLY A 189 18.56 1.64 -6.49
CA GLY A 189 17.86 2.88 -6.26
C GLY A 189 18.69 3.86 -5.44
N VAL A 190 18.16 5.07 -5.29
CA VAL A 190 18.84 6.17 -4.59
C VAL A 190 18.06 6.60 -3.36
N VAL A 191 18.79 6.85 -2.27
CA VAL A 191 18.27 7.49 -1.07
C VAL A 191 19.07 8.77 -0.78
N LYS A 192 18.37 9.90 -0.70
CA LYS A 192 18.95 11.19 -0.29
C LYS A 192 18.43 11.54 1.10
N ARG A 193 19.34 11.74 2.06
CA ARG A 193 18.96 12.21 3.39
C ARG A 193 18.98 13.73 3.43
N ILE A 194 17.89 14.33 3.89
CA ILE A 194 17.83 15.77 4.19
C ILE A 194 17.72 16.02 5.70
N PRO A 195 18.09 17.21 6.19
CA PRO A 195 17.84 17.60 7.58
C PRO A 195 16.34 17.53 7.92
N LYS A 196 16.03 17.17 9.17
CA LYS A 196 14.65 17.07 9.68
C LYS A 196 14.00 18.44 9.95
N GLU A 197 14.58 19.54 9.47
CA GLU A 197 14.23 20.92 9.83
C GLU A 197 12.96 21.45 9.13
N LEU A 198 12.12 20.58 8.59
CA LEU A 198 10.90 21.00 7.90
C LEU A 198 9.82 21.47 8.90
N PRO A 199 9.38 22.74 8.84
CA PRO A 199 8.22 23.23 9.60
C PRO A 199 6.90 22.57 9.16
N LEU A 200 6.93 21.81 8.04
CA LEU A 200 5.79 21.12 7.44
C LEU A 200 5.38 19.85 8.20
N LEU A 201 6.23 19.36 9.10
CA LEU A 201 5.89 18.24 9.98
C LEU A 201 5.14 18.80 11.19
N ASN A 202 3.88 19.20 10.98
CA ASN A 202 2.88 19.31 12.06
C ASN A 202 2.53 17.91 12.58
N VAL A 203 3.57 17.14 12.95
CA VAL A 203 3.45 15.82 13.56
C VAL A 203 3.19 16.08 15.02
N GLY A 204 1.93 16.40 15.33
CA GLY A 204 1.41 16.32 16.69
C GLY A 204 1.74 14.93 17.25
N GLU A 205 2.24 14.93 18.48
CA GLU A 205 2.83 13.77 19.16
C GLU A 205 2.02 12.48 18.95
N LYS A 206 2.69 11.45 18.42
CA LYS A 206 2.37 10.00 18.47
C LYS A 206 0.99 9.50 18.03
N ASN A 207 -0.01 10.33 17.76
CA ASN A 207 -1.41 9.88 17.70
C ASN A 207 -2.05 9.82 16.29
N ASN A 208 -1.33 10.20 15.22
CA ASN A 208 -1.86 9.99 13.86
C ASN A 208 -0.77 9.65 12.83
N LEU A 209 -0.33 8.39 12.84
CA LEU A 209 0.64 7.85 11.86
C LEU A 209 0.17 8.01 10.40
N LEU A 210 -1.15 8.05 10.15
CA LEU A 210 -1.70 8.28 8.81
C LEU A 210 -1.51 9.73 8.37
N GLN A 211 -1.74 10.69 9.27
CA GLN A 211 -1.45 12.10 9.01
C GLN A 211 0.05 12.32 8.79
N GLN A 212 0.90 11.65 9.56
CA GLN A 212 2.34 11.70 9.37
C GLN A 212 2.74 11.18 7.98
N ALA A 213 2.19 10.04 7.54
CA ALA A 213 2.40 9.53 6.19
C ALA A 213 1.96 10.55 5.12
N SER A 214 0.79 11.16 5.28
CA SER A 214 0.31 12.23 4.39
C SER A 214 1.25 13.43 4.33
N SER A 215 1.73 13.93 5.48
CA SER A 215 2.67 15.06 5.52
C SER A 215 3.98 14.73 4.82
N TYR A 216 4.55 13.54 5.05
CA TYR A 216 5.76 13.11 4.33
C TYR A 216 5.52 13.00 2.83
N ALA A 217 4.41 12.39 2.41
CA ALA A 217 4.09 12.22 1.00
C ALA A 217 3.90 13.58 0.28
N GLN A 218 3.22 14.53 0.92
CA GLN A 218 3.02 15.89 0.41
C GLN A 218 4.33 16.69 0.33
N ALA A 219 5.26 16.43 1.24
CA ALA A 219 6.59 17.04 1.26
C ALA A 219 7.60 16.34 0.32
N GLY A 220 7.21 15.27 -0.38
CA GLY A 220 8.11 14.51 -1.27
C GLY A 220 9.10 13.60 -0.53
N ILE A 221 8.86 13.28 0.74
CA ILE A 221 9.69 12.40 1.56
C ILE A 221 9.19 10.95 1.42
N TRP A 222 9.69 10.27 0.39
CA TRP A 222 9.21 8.95 -0.01
C TRP A 222 9.41 7.87 1.06
N TYR A 223 10.64 7.69 1.54
CA TYR A 223 11.00 6.56 2.40
C TYR A 223 10.23 6.59 3.74
N ASP A 224 10.10 7.76 4.35
CA ASP A 224 9.37 7.96 5.60
C ASP A 224 7.85 7.81 5.43
N ALA A 225 7.29 8.30 4.31
CA ALA A 225 5.88 8.12 3.99
C ALA A 225 5.53 6.63 3.80
N LEU A 226 6.33 5.94 2.97
CA LEU A 226 6.18 4.52 2.71
C LEU A 226 6.29 3.69 3.99
N THR A 227 7.32 3.94 4.81
CA THR A 227 7.50 3.25 6.09
C THR A 227 6.28 3.42 6.98
N SER A 228 5.76 4.65 7.09
CA SER A 228 4.58 4.97 7.92
C SER A 228 3.32 4.22 7.43
N LEU A 229 3.10 4.11 6.12
CA LEU A 229 1.99 3.35 5.53
C LEU A 229 2.14 1.85 5.71
N VAL A 230 3.35 1.30 5.57
CA VAL A 230 3.63 -0.11 5.82
C VAL A 230 3.35 -0.43 7.30
N THR A 231 3.81 0.40 8.23
CA THR A 231 3.51 0.25 9.67
C THR A 231 2.00 0.27 9.93
N LEU A 232 1.24 1.16 9.27
CA LEU A 232 -0.23 1.17 9.35
C LEU A 232 -0.86 -0.12 8.81
N ARG A 233 -0.40 -0.65 7.67
CA ARG A 233 -0.87 -1.93 7.13
C ARG A 233 -0.60 -3.08 8.09
N CYS A 234 0.56 -3.09 8.76
CA CYS A 234 0.87 -4.09 9.78
C CYS A 234 -0.05 -4.00 10.99
N GLN A 235 -0.35 -2.78 11.47
CA GLN A 235 -1.17 -2.56 12.67
C GLN A 235 -2.67 -2.73 12.40
N LYS A 236 -3.13 -2.36 11.20
CA LYS A 236 -4.55 -2.28 10.82
C LYS A 236 -4.79 -2.81 9.40
N PRO A 237 -4.48 -4.10 9.11
CA PRO A 237 -4.50 -4.65 7.75
C PRO A 237 -5.89 -4.66 7.08
N ASN A 238 -6.97 -4.63 7.87
CA ASN A 238 -8.35 -4.65 7.38
C ASN A 238 -9.05 -3.29 7.43
N ASP A 239 -8.36 -2.24 7.88
CA ASP A 239 -8.94 -0.90 7.94
C ASP A 239 -9.10 -0.34 6.51
N PRO A 240 -10.33 -0.02 6.06
CA PRO A 240 -10.57 0.47 4.71
C PRO A 240 -9.90 1.81 4.42
N VAL A 241 -9.70 2.65 5.45
CA VAL A 241 -8.98 3.92 5.30
C VAL A 241 -7.51 3.65 5.01
N VAL A 242 -6.87 2.74 5.76
CA VAL A 242 -5.48 2.36 5.52
C VAL A 242 -5.30 1.76 4.13
N LYS A 243 -6.22 0.91 3.67
CA LYS A 243 -6.18 0.34 2.31
C LYS A 243 -6.29 1.42 1.23
N ALA A 244 -7.22 2.35 1.37
CA ALA A 244 -7.40 3.43 0.39
C ALA A 244 -6.16 4.33 0.30
N HIS A 245 -5.57 4.70 1.44
CA HIS A 245 -4.35 5.51 1.47
C HIS A 245 -3.13 4.74 0.93
N TRP A 246 -3.03 3.43 1.19
CA TRP A 246 -1.99 2.56 0.62
C TRP A 246 -2.09 2.51 -0.91
N GLN A 247 -3.27 2.17 -1.43
CA GLN A 247 -3.54 2.10 -2.86
C GLN A 247 -3.20 3.43 -3.54
N GLN A 248 -3.70 4.55 -3.01
CA GLN A 248 -3.46 5.85 -3.61
C GLN A 248 -1.98 6.27 -3.60
N PHE A 249 -1.25 5.92 -2.54
CA PHE A 249 0.18 6.19 -2.46
C PHE A 249 0.94 5.41 -3.53
N LEU A 250 0.66 4.11 -3.69
CA LEU A 250 1.25 3.28 -4.74
C LEU A 250 0.86 3.76 -6.14
N ASP A 251 -0.41 4.15 -6.36
CA ASP A 251 -0.91 4.69 -7.61
C ASP A 251 -0.15 5.94 -8.05
N SER A 252 0.23 6.80 -7.09
CA SER A 252 1.01 8.00 -7.38
C SER A 252 2.45 7.74 -7.84
N ALA A 253 2.90 6.49 -7.72
CA ALA A 253 4.22 6.02 -8.10
C ALA A 253 4.18 4.87 -9.13
N GLU A 254 3.01 4.57 -9.71
CA GLU A 254 2.81 3.46 -10.66
C GLU A 254 3.20 2.08 -10.09
N LEU A 255 2.98 1.88 -8.79
CA LEU A 255 3.27 0.64 -8.06
C LEU A 255 2.00 -0.18 -7.76
N ASN A 256 0.94 -0.01 -8.54
CA ASN A 256 -0.41 -0.55 -8.28
C ASN A 256 -0.41 -2.07 -8.11
N GLN A 257 0.47 -2.77 -8.84
CA GLN A 257 0.68 -4.21 -8.74
C GLN A 257 1.11 -4.68 -7.33
N MET A 258 1.62 -3.79 -6.49
CA MET A 258 2.08 -4.09 -5.13
C MET A 258 0.96 -3.98 -4.09
N GLU A 259 -0.25 -3.56 -4.48
CA GLU A 259 -1.35 -3.29 -3.54
C GLU A 259 -1.70 -4.54 -2.70
N SER A 260 -1.78 -5.70 -3.36
CA SER A 260 -2.18 -6.97 -2.75
C SER A 260 -1.03 -7.79 -2.17
N GLU A 261 0.23 -7.38 -2.38
CA GLU A 261 1.39 -8.16 -1.94
C GLU A 261 1.49 -8.15 -0.40
N PRO A 262 1.75 -9.32 0.23
CA PRO A 262 1.88 -9.41 1.69
C PRO A 262 3.17 -8.76 2.17
N ILE A 263 3.14 -8.12 3.34
CA ILE A 263 4.33 -7.60 4.02
C ILE A 263 4.87 -8.70 4.94
N LEU A 264 6.10 -9.12 4.73
CA LEU A 264 6.62 -10.34 5.35
C LEU A 264 7.42 -10.07 6.64
N ASN A 265 8.60 -9.45 6.55
CA ASN A 265 9.52 -9.31 7.69
C ASN A 265 9.34 -8.04 8.52
N PHE A 266 8.79 -6.97 7.94
CA PHE A 266 8.64 -5.68 8.65
C PHE A 266 7.65 -5.77 9.83
N CYS A 267 6.47 -6.37 9.61
CA CYS A 267 5.44 -6.46 10.65
C CYS A 267 5.90 -7.30 11.86
N MET A 268 6.82 -8.26 11.65
CA MET A 268 7.39 -9.08 12.71
C MET A 268 8.35 -8.28 13.60
N GLN A 269 9.12 -7.34 13.03
CA GLN A 269 10.07 -6.49 13.77
C GLN A 269 9.39 -5.47 14.68
N GLU A 270 8.22 -4.95 14.29
CA GLU A 270 7.39 -4.05 15.11
C GLU A 270 6.83 -4.74 16.37
N SER A 271 6.63 -6.06 16.34
CA SER A 271 6.13 -6.82 17.49
C SER A 271 7.18 -7.02 18.60
N THR A 272 8.47 -7.03 18.24
CA THR A 272 9.58 -7.25 19.18
C THR A 272 10.04 -5.99 19.90
N THR A 273 9.75 -4.80 19.38
CA THR A 273 10.19 -3.51 19.97
C THR A 273 9.21 -2.97 21.02
N LYS A 274 8.14 -3.72 21.32
CA LYS A 274 7.10 -3.36 22.30
C LYS A 274 7.15 -4.14 23.62
N ASN A 275 8.16 -4.98 23.85
CA ASN A 275 8.37 -5.70 25.11
C ASN A 275 9.62 -5.21 25.84
#